data_AF-A0A724VA79-F1
#
_entry.id   AF-A0A724VA79-F1
#
_cell.length_a   1.000
_cell.length_b   1.000
_cell.length_c   1.000
_cell.angle_alpha   90.00
_cell.angle_beta   90.00
_cell.angle_gamma   90.00
#
_symmetry.space_group_name_H-M   'P 1'
#
loop_
_entity.id
_entity.type
_entity.pdbx_description
1 polymer ?
#
loop_
_entity_poly.entity_id
_entity_poly.type
_entity_poly.pdbx_seq_one_letter_code
_entity_poly.pdbx_strand_id
1 'polypeptide(L)'
;ADGRVADASATSPAPAEVVLTVLSREGDGTAEKDLLDVVEKALNSENVRPVADRLTVRSAEIIPYRVEATIFLYPGPEAEPVMAAAKASLQKYIASQTRLGRDIRRSAIFAALHVEGVQRVELASPLADMVLNKTQAASCTQWSVTNGGTDE
;
A
#
# COMPACT_ATOMS: atom_id res chain seq x y z
N ALA A 1 18.71 -4.29 -11.53
CA ALA A 1 17.47 -3.65 -11.06
C ALA A 1 17.82 -2.24 -10.60
N ASP A 2 17.10 -1.22 -11.06
CA ASP A 2 17.28 0.16 -10.57
C ASP A 2 16.77 0.24 -9.12
N GLY A 3 17.52 0.91 -8.24
CA GLY A 3 17.21 1.02 -6.82
C GLY A 3 15.89 1.75 -6.53
N ARG A 4 15.38 2.53 -7.48
CA ARG A 4 14.12 3.28 -7.37
C ARG A 4 12.88 2.42 -7.58
N VAL A 5 13.01 1.20 -8.13
CA VAL A 5 11.87 0.29 -8.29
C VAL A 5 11.52 -0.32 -6.94
N ALA A 6 10.30 -0.07 -6.45
CA ALA A 6 9.76 -0.70 -5.26
C ALA A 6 9.19 -2.09 -5.56
N ASP A 7 8.44 -2.20 -6.65
CA ASP A 7 7.79 -3.44 -7.09
C ASP A 7 7.52 -3.39 -8.60
N ALA A 8 7.35 -4.56 -9.22
CA ALA A 8 6.98 -4.65 -10.63
C ALA A 8 6.10 -5.87 -10.89
N SER A 9 5.08 -5.71 -11.73
CA SER A 9 4.17 -6.79 -12.12
C SER A 9 4.02 -6.88 -13.63
N ALA A 10 4.11 -8.08 -14.17
CA ALA A 10 3.88 -8.35 -15.59
C ALA A 10 2.52 -9.02 -15.78
N THR A 11 1.73 -8.48 -16.71
CA THR A 11 0.41 -9.02 -17.09
C THR A 11 0.33 -9.15 -18.60
N SER A 12 -0.48 -10.10 -19.09
CA SER A 12 -0.68 -10.31 -20.53
C SER A 12 -2.17 -10.19 -20.84
N PRO A 13 -2.66 -8.97 -21.19
CA PRO A 13 -4.08 -8.75 -21.47
C PRO A 13 -4.52 -9.35 -22.81
N ALA A 14 -3.59 -9.55 -23.74
CA ALA A 14 -3.84 -10.13 -25.06
C ALA A 14 -2.67 -11.04 -25.50
N PRO A 15 -2.89 -11.97 -26.45
CA PRO A 15 -1.83 -12.81 -26.98
C PRO A 15 -0.66 -11.97 -27.53
N ALA A 16 0.57 -12.38 -27.20
CA ALA A 16 1.82 -11.70 -27.57
C ALA A 16 1.95 -10.25 -27.05
N GLU A 17 1.15 -9.86 -26.05
CA GLU A 17 1.25 -8.57 -25.37
C GLU A 17 1.63 -8.76 -23.90
N VAL A 18 2.65 -8.02 -23.45
CA VAL A 18 3.06 -7.95 -22.05
C VAL A 18 3.02 -6.50 -21.60
N VAL A 19 2.25 -6.25 -20.54
CA VAL A 19 2.20 -4.98 -19.83
C VAL A 19 2.95 -5.14 -18.53
N LEU A 20 4.10 -4.49 -18.44
CA LEU A 20 4.87 -4.35 -17.21
C LEU A 20 4.46 -3.08 -16.48
N THR A 21 3.96 -3.25 -15.28
CA THR A 21 3.62 -2.16 -14.38
C THR A 21 4.72 -1.99 -13.35
N VAL A 22 5.24 -0.78 -13.21
CA VAL A 22 6.34 -0.43 -12.30
C VAL A 22 5.80 0.47 -11.19
N LEU A 23 6.11 0.10 -9.94
CA LEU A 23 5.88 0.92 -8.76
C LEU A 23 7.20 1.55 -8.33
N SER A 24 7.22 2.88 -8.20
CA SER A 24 8.36 3.63 -7.67
C SER A 24 8.43 3.50 -6.14
N ARG A 25 9.63 3.61 -5.59
CA ARG A 25 9.86 3.77 -4.16
C ARG A 25 9.80 5.24 -3.73
N GLU A 26 9.86 6.16 -4.69
CA GLU A 26 9.86 7.59 -4.47
C GLU A 26 8.44 8.15 -4.47
N GLY A 27 8.22 9.25 -3.76
CA GLY A 27 6.95 9.95 -3.72
C GLY A 27 5.78 9.09 -3.27
N ASP A 28 4.70 9.10 -4.04
CA ASP A 28 3.46 8.36 -3.79
C ASP A 28 3.46 6.95 -4.43
N GLY A 29 4.55 6.57 -5.09
CA GLY A 29 4.68 5.33 -5.85
C GLY A 29 4.63 5.51 -7.38
N THR A 30 4.31 6.70 -7.88
CA THR A 30 4.30 6.97 -9.32
C THR A 30 5.71 6.85 -9.91
N ALA A 31 5.87 6.07 -10.98
CA ALA A 31 7.13 5.94 -11.71
C ALA A 31 7.24 7.03 -12.78
N GLU A 32 8.24 7.90 -12.66
CA GLU A 32 8.52 8.93 -13.66
C GLU A 32 9.04 8.34 -14.97
N LYS A 33 8.95 9.14 -16.05
CA LYS A 33 9.30 8.69 -17.40
C LYS A 33 10.75 8.21 -17.50
N ASP A 34 11.68 8.86 -16.80
CA ASP A 34 13.09 8.49 -16.82
C ASP A 34 13.32 7.07 -16.25
N LEU A 35 12.62 6.71 -15.16
CA LEU A 35 12.66 5.38 -14.57
C LEU A 35 12.02 4.34 -15.52
N LEU A 36 10.88 4.68 -16.12
CA LEU A 36 10.23 3.80 -17.11
C LEU A 36 11.14 3.55 -18.32
N ASP A 37 11.81 4.58 -18.85
CA ASP A 37 12.75 4.47 -19.97
C ASP A 37 13.97 3.60 -19.58
N VAL A 38 14.47 3.68 -18.34
CA VAL A 38 15.55 2.82 -17.83
C VAL A 38 15.10 1.35 -17.79
N VAL A 39 13.89 1.09 -17.29
CA VAL A 39 13.32 -0.27 -17.22
C VAL A 39 13.09 -0.82 -18.63
N GLU A 40 12.53 -0.03 -19.53
CA GLU A 40 12.29 -0.42 -20.93
C GLU A 40 13.60 -0.74 -21.67
N LYS A 41 14.64 0.07 -21.51
CA LYS A 41 15.97 -0.21 -22.07
C LYS A 41 16.57 -1.51 -21.54
N ALA A 42 16.41 -1.78 -20.24
CA ALA A 42 16.93 -3.01 -19.64
C ALA A 42 16.27 -4.26 -20.23
N LEU A 43 14.95 -4.20 -20.49
CA LEU A 43 14.16 -5.32 -21.01
C LEU A 43 14.32 -5.53 -22.53
N ASN A 44 14.68 -4.48 -23.27
CA ASN A 44 15.00 -4.57 -24.69
C ASN A 44 16.46 -5.00 -24.99
N SER A 45 17.25 -5.30 -23.95
CA SER A 45 18.61 -5.82 -24.14
C SER A 45 18.61 -7.25 -24.70
N GLU A 46 19.62 -7.61 -25.52
CA GLU A 46 19.69 -8.90 -26.20
C GLU A 46 19.60 -10.12 -25.28
N ASN A 47 19.96 -9.98 -24.00
CA ASN A 47 19.97 -11.06 -23.01
C ASN A 47 18.65 -11.25 -22.24
N VAL A 48 17.69 -10.31 -22.32
CA VAL A 48 16.49 -10.27 -21.45
C VAL A 48 15.19 -10.15 -22.26
N ARG A 49 15.23 -10.42 -23.57
CA ARG A 49 14.06 -10.23 -24.44
C ARG A 49 12.87 -11.05 -23.94
N PRO A 50 11.73 -10.40 -23.61
CA PRO A 50 10.51 -11.11 -23.26
C PRO A 50 10.05 -12.01 -24.43
N VAL A 51 9.36 -13.09 -24.10
CA VAL A 51 8.78 -14.02 -25.11
C VAL A 51 7.66 -13.36 -25.93
N ALA A 52 7.18 -12.19 -25.52
CA ALA A 52 6.11 -11.45 -26.18
C ALA A 52 6.64 -10.45 -27.21
N ASP A 53 5.93 -10.33 -28.34
CA ASP A 53 6.29 -9.42 -29.43
C ASP A 53 6.07 -7.95 -29.07
N ARG A 54 5.17 -7.64 -28.11
CA ARG A 54 4.82 -6.29 -27.69
C ARG A 54 4.97 -6.12 -26.18
N LEU A 55 6.00 -5.36 -25.77
CA LEU A 55 6.21 -4.94 -24.39
C LEU A 55 5.74 -3.50 -24.20
N THR A 56 4.89 -3.27 -23.21
CA THR A 56 4.55 -1.93 -22.73
C THR A 56 5.00 -1.80 -21.29
N VAL A 57 5.82 -0.79 -20.99
CA VAL A 57 6.22 -0.45 -19.61
C VAL A 57 5.45 0.78 -19.18
N ARG A 58 4.76 0.70 -18.04
CA ARG A 58 3.95 1.81 -17.50
C ARG A 58 4.07 1.94 -15.98
N SER A 59 3.75 3.12 -15.46
CA SER A 59 3.61 3.32 -14.02
C SER A 59 2.38 2.58 -13.47
N ALA A 60 2.46 2.19 -12.20
CA ALA A 60 1.31 1.78 -11.41
C ALA A 60 0.24 2.88 -11.36
N GLU A 61 -1.01 2.48 -11.37
CA GLU A 61 -2.12 3.36 -11.00
C GLU A 61 -2.17 3.47 -9.47
N ILE A 62 -1.94 4.67 -8.95
CA ILE A 62 -1.90 4.93 -7.51
C ILE A 62 -3.30 5.28 -7.03
N ILE A 63 -3.85 4.44 -6.16
CA ILE A 63 -5.17 4.65 -5.55
C ILE A 63 -4.98 5.28 -4.16
N PRO A 64 -5.28 6.58 -3.99
CA PRO A 64 -5.14 7.25 -2.71
C PRO A 64 -6.21 6.77 -1.73
N TYR A 65 -5.83 6.56 -0.48
CA TYR A 65 -6.77 6.28 0.61
C TYR A 65 -6.34 6.96 1.90
N ARG A 66 -7.27 7.04 2.84
CA ARG A 66 -7.02 7.55 4.19
C ARG A 66 -7.53 6.60 5.27
N VAL A 67 -6.85 6.60 6.40
CA VAL A 67 -7.25 5.83 7.59
C VAL A 67 -7.68 6.79 8.69
N GLU A 68 -8.93 6.69 9.12
CA GLU A 68 -9.44 7.48 10.25
C GLU A 68 -10.06 6.51 11.25
N ALA A 69 -9.43 6.41 12.41
CA ALA A 69 -9.85 5.50 13.45
C ALA A 69 -9.94 6.17 14.83
N THR A 70 -10.97 5.81 15.58
CA THR A 70 -11.09 6.12 17.00
C THR A 70 -10.92 4.84 17.78
N ILE A 71 -10.02 4.82 18.75
CA ILE A 71 -9.79 3.64 19.60
C ILE A 71 -10.24 3.93 21.02
N PHE A 72 -10.89 2.95 21.63
CA PHE A 72 -11.35 2.97 23.02
C PHE A 72 -10.46 2.02 23.82
N LEU A 73 -10.00 2.49 24.96
CA LEU A 73 -9.02 1.79 25.78
C LEU A 73 -9.70 1.19 27.02
N TYR A 74 -9.11 0.13 27.56
CA TYR A 74 -9.50 -0.32 28.89
C TYR A 74 -9.15 0.75 29.95
N PRO A 75 -9.92 0.84 31.05
CA PRO A 75 -9.61 1.77 32.14
C PRO A 75 -8.21 1.52 32.72
N GLY A 76 -7.36 2.55 32.72
CA GLY A 76 -6.01 2.45 33.27
C GLY A 76 -5.17 3.70 33.01
N PRO A 77 -4.03 3.86 33.71
CA PRO A 77 -3.13 5.00 33.54
C PRO A 77 -2.31 4.95 32.24
N GLU A 78 -2.37 3.84 31.50
CA GLU A 78 -1.48 3.54 30.37
C GLU A 78 -2.01 4.01 29.00
N ALA A 79 -2.94 4.98 28.99
CA ALA A 79 -3.57 5.44 27.75
C ALA A 79 -2.57 5.96 26.71
N GLU A 80 -1.61 6.78 27.13
CA GLU A 80 -0.59 7.37 26.23
C GLU A 80 0.33 6.31 25.58
N PRO A 81 0.96 5.40 26.36
CA PRO A 81 1.72 4.28 25.79
C PRO A 81 0.94 3.42 24.79
N VAL A 82 -0.31 3.09 25.11
CA VAL A 82 -1.16 2.25 24.24
C VAL A 82 -1.51 2.98 22.94
N MET A 83 -1.84 4.27 23.02
CA MET A 83 -2.06 5.12 21.83
C MET A 83 -0.82 5.19 20.95
N ALA A 84 0.38 5.34 21.53
CA ALA A 84 1.63 5.36 20.78
C ALA A 84 1.89 4.01 20.08
N ALA A 85 1.65 2.90 20.77
CA ALA A 85 1.79 1.56 20.20
C ALA A 85 0.81 1.31 19.05
N ALA A 86 -0.45 1.72 19.19
CA ALA A 86 -1.46 1.59 18.13
C ALA A 86 -1.08 2.40 16.88
N LYS A 87 -0.61 3.65 17.05
CA LYS A 87 -0.13 4.48 15.94
C LYS A 87 1.08 3.85 15.23
N ALA A 88 2.07 3.38 15.99
CA ALA A 88 3.25 2.72 15.42
C ALA A 88 2.88 1.43 14.66
N SER A 89 1.94 0.64 15.19
CA SER A 89 1.42 -0.56 14.53
C SER A 89 0.71 -0.23 13.23
N LEU A 90 -0.15 0.80 13.22
CA LEU A 90 -0.80 1.27 11.99
C LEU A 90 0.21 1.77 10.95
N GLN A 91 1.20 2.55 11.35
CA GLN A 91 2.26 3.00 10.43
C GLN A 91 3.04 1.84 9.83
N LYS A 92 3.38 0.83 10.64
CA LYS A 92 4.03 -0.40 10.17
C LYS A 92 3.14 -1.14 9.16
N TYR A 93 1.84 -1.23 9.43
CA TYR A 93 0.89 -1.81 8.48
C TYR A 93 0.88 -1.04 7.16
N ILE A 94 0.71 0.30 7.19
CA ILE A 94 0.70 1.15 5.99
C ILE A 94 1.98 0.95 5.17
N ALA A 95 3.15 0.98 5.82
CA ALA A 95 4.44 0.77 5.16
C ALA A 95 4.61 -0.64 4.57
N SER A 96 3.90 -1.64 5.09
CA SER A 96 3.92 -3.01 4.55
C SER A 96 3.03 -3.20 3.32
N GLN A 97 2.03 -2.32 3.13
CA GLN A 97 1.05 -2.42 2.05
C GLN A 97 1.45 -1.68 0.76
N THR A 98 2.59 -0.99 0.73
CA THR A 98 3.10 -0.27 -0.45
C THR A 98 3.67 -1.22 -1.51
N ARG A 99 2.80 -2.05 -2.10
CA ARG A 99 3.13 -3.02 -3.16
C ARG A 99 2.00 -3.13 -4.18
N LEU A 100 2.30 -3.67 -5.36
CA LEU A 100 1.32 -3.87 -6.42
C LEU A 100 0.30 -4.96 -6.05
N GLY A 101 -0.98 -4.69 -6.32
CA GLY A 101 -2.08 -5.64 -6.12
C GLY A 101 -2.31 -6.05 -4.66
N ARG A 102 -1.84 -5.25 -3.69
CA ARG A 102 -2.14 -5.47 -2.28
C ARG A 102 -3.42 -4.77 -1.88
N ASP A 103 -4.43 -5.56 -1.53
CA ASP A 103 -5.69 -5.04 -1.04
C ASP A 103 -5.53 -4.35 0.32
N ILE A 104 -6.25 -3.24 0.51
CA ILE A 104 -6.41 -2.61 1.82
C ILE A 104 -7.71 -3.10 2.43
N ARG A 105 -7.58 -4.00 3.42
CA ARG A 105 -8.72 -4.64 4.09
C ARG A 105 -9.01 -3.94 5.41
N ARG A 106 -10.29 -3.68 5.68
CA ARG A 106 -10.75 -3.11 6.96
C ARG A 106 -10.34 -4.01 8.12
N SER A 107 -10.49 -5.33 7.96
CA SER A 107 -10.09 -6.32 8.96
C SER A 107 -8.61 -6.24 9.34
N ALA A 108 -7.73 -5.98 8.36
CA ALA A 108 -6.30 -5.83 8.62
C ALA A 108 -5.98 -4.52 9.36
N ILE A 109 -6.69 -3.43 9.05
CA ILE A 109 -6.58 -2.17 9.79
C ILE A 109 -7.07 -2.34 11.23
N PHE A 110 -8.22 -3.00 11.43
CA PHE A 110 -8.71 -3.34 12.76
C PHE A 110 -7.68 -4.16 13.53
N ALA A 111 -7.12 -5.21 12.92
CA ALA A 111 -6.10 -6.04 13.55
C ALA A 111 -4.83 -5.25 13.91
N ALA A 112 -4.38 -4.33 13.04
CA ALA A 112 -3.23 -3.49 13.32
C ALA A 112 -3.46 -2.53 14.50
N LEU A 113 -4.70 -2.04 14.67
CA LEU A 113 -5.07 -1.11 15.74
C LEU A 113 -5.43 -1.80 17.06
N HIS A 114 -5.80 -3.09 17.05
CA HIS A 114 -6.05 -3.88 18.26
C HIS A 114 -4.74 -4.36 18.90
N VAL A 115 -3.99 -3.40 19.45
CA VAL A 115 -2.86 -3.68 20.33
C VAL A 115 -3.32 -3.96 21.76
N GLU A 116 -2.43 -4.46 22.60
CA GLU A 116 -2.71 -4.66 24.03
C GLU A 116 -3.19 -3.35 24.68
N GLY A 117 -4.28 -3.43 25.46
CA GLY A 117 -4.92 -2.27 26.10
C GLY A 117 -6.05 -1.62 25.28
N VAL A 118 -6.23 -1.98 24.00
CA VAL A 118 -7.37 -1.53 23.18
C VAL A 118 -8.57 -2.46 23.37
N GLN A 119 -9.72 -1.88 23.69
CA GLN A 119 -10.99 -2.58 23.88
C GLN A 119 -11.82 -2.62 22.61
N ARG A 120 -11.94 -1.48 21.92
CA ARG A 120 -12.74 -1.32 20.70
C ARG A 120 -12.05 -0.37 19.74
N VAL A 121 -12.21 -0.63 18.46
CA VAL A 121 -11.80 0.28 17.38
C VAL A 121 -13.01 0.61 16.54
N GLU A 122 -13.20 1.89 16.27
CA GLU A 122 -14.16 2.40 15.30
C GLU A 122 -13.40 2.97 14.10
N LEU A 123 -13.70 2.43 12.91
CA LEU A 123 -13.03 2.81 11.68
C LEU A 123 -13.97 3.62 10.78
N ALA A 124 -13.75 4.93 10.75
CA ALA A 124 -14.50 5.87 9.92
C ALA A 124 -14.05 5.83 8.45
N SER A 125 -12.76 5.60 8.20
CA SER A 125 -12.21 5.42 6.85
C SER A 125 -11.09 4.37 6.85
N PRO A 126 -11.01 3.49 5.84
CA PRO A 126 -11.88 3.36 4.66
C PRO A 126 -13.23 2.70 4.98
N LEU A 127 -14.33 3.15 4.36
CA LEU A 127 -15.70 2.63 4.58
C LEU A 127 -15.90 1.19 4.07
N ALA A 128 -15.14 0.78 3.06
CA ALA A 128 -15.17 -0.56 2.49
C ALA A 128 -13.75 -1.06 2.25
N ASP A 129 -13.62 -2.37 2.03
CA ASP A 129 -12.37 -2.96 1.57
C ASP A 129 -12.00 -2.41 0.19
N MET A 130 -10.73 -2.06 0.01
CA MET A 130 -10.19 -1.62 -1.26
C MET A 130 -9.47 -2.80 -1.93
N VAL A 131 -10.08 -3.34 -2.97
CA VAL A 131 -9.53 -4.46 -3.75
C VAL A 131 -8.78 -3.89 -4.94
N LEU A 132 -7.50 -4.23 -5.05
CA LEU A 132 -6.61 -3.69 -6.07
C LEU A 132 -6.20 -4.79 -7.06
N ASN A 133 -6.16 -4.43 -8.34
CA ASN A 133 -5.65 -5.33 -9.35
C ASN A 133 -4.10 -5.29 -9.41
N LYS A 134 -3.49 -6.19 -10.19
CA LYS A 134 -2.02 -6.31 -10.33
C LYS A 134 -1.32 -5.06 -10.89
N THR A 135 -2.08 -4.11 -11.42
CA THR A 135 -1.57 -2.88 -12.03
C THR A 135 -1.78 -1.65 -11.14
N GLN A 136 -2.41 -1.84 -9.99
CA GLN A 136 -2.74 -0.79 -9.02
C GLN A 136 -1.92 -0.96 -7.74
N ALA A 137 -1.63 0.16 -7.08
CA ALA A 137 -1.06 0.19 -5.73
C ALA A 137 -1.81 1.21 -4.86
N ALA A 138 -1.94 0.92 -3.58
CA ALA A 138 -2.53 1.83 -2.62
C ALA A 138 -1.48 2.81 -2.08
N SER A 139 -1.86 4.07 -1.96
CA SER A 139 -1.04 5.08 -1.28
C SER A 139 -1.83 5.74 -0.16
N CYS A 140 -1.32 5.68 1.07
CA CYS A 140 -1.98 6.28 2.22
C CYS A 140 -1.62 7.75 2.29
N THR A 141 -2.55 8.64 1.89
CA THR A 141 -2.31 10.08 1.86
C THR A 141 -2.40 10.71 3.25
N GLN A 142 -3.25 10.15 4.12
CA GLN A 142 -3.47 10.63 5.47
C GLN A 142 -3.90 9.50 6.39
N TRP A 143 -3.45 9.54 7.65
CA TRP A 143 -3.96 8.66 8.68
C TRP A 143 -4.11 9.41 10.01
N SER A 144 -5.09 9.03 10.81
CA SER A 144 -5.32 9.55 12.15
C SER A 144 -5.84 8.46 13.08
N VAL A 145 -5.36 8.50 14.33
CA VAL A 145 -5.82 7.65 15.42
C VAL A 145 -6.14 8.54 16.62
N THR A 146 -7.40 8.61 17.00
CA THR A 146 -7.91 9.42 18.11
C THR A 146 -8.33 8.56 19.29
N ASN A 147 -8.13 9.07 20.50
CA ASN A 147 -8.61 8.41 21.72
C ASN A 147 -10.10 8.70 21.90
N GLY A 148 -10.94 7.66 21.89
CA GLY A 148 -12.38 7.74 22.15
C GLY A 148 -12.75 7.74 23.63
N GLY A 149 -11.76 7.54 24.52
CA GLY A 149 -11.97 7.37 25.94
C GLY A 149 -12.06 5.89 26.32
N THR A 150 -12.77 5.62 27.42
CA THR A 150 -13.04 4.29 27.94
C THR A 150 -14.51 3.97 27.72
N ASP A 151 -14.84 2.76 27.28
CA ASP A 151 -16.23 2.30 27.15
C ASP A 151 -16.64 1.73 28.53
N GLU A 152 -17.36 2.53 29.32
CA GLU A 152 -18.04 2.09 30.56
C GLU A 152 -19.41 1.46 30.26
#